data_AF-A0A1V5ZIX2-F1
#
_entry.id   AF-A0A1V5ZIX2-F1
#
_cell.length_a   1.000
_cell.length_b   1.000
_cell.length_c   1.000
_cell.angle_alpha   90.00
_cell.angle_beta   90.00
_cell.angle_gamma   90.00
#
_symmetry.space_group_name_H-M   'P 1'
#
loop_
_entity.id
_entity.type
_entity.pdbx_description
1 polymer ?
#
loop_
_entity_poly.entity_id
_entity_poly.type
_entity_poly.pdbx_seq_one_letter_code
_entity_poly.pdbx_strand_id
1 'polypeptide(L)'
;MALCKEVGAGPMLTVNLGSGTPEEAAAWVEYCNRPADTKWGAERAKNGHPVPYGVKYWFVGNETFGPGEIGRMSPQKYCDVYKTFAGAMRAVDPSIQLIAVGNLFPSIAGLENVGKDINRAVLQGIGVGMDYLSVH
;
A
#
# COMPACT_ATOMS: atom_id res chain seq x y z
N MET A 1 15.31 -6.38 3.47
CA MET A 1 14.96 -7.76 3.86
C MET A 1 16.00 -8.43 4.76
N ALA A 2 17.30 -8.19 4.59
CA ALA A 2 18.34 -8.79 5.45
C ALA A 2 18.13 -8.51 6.95
N LEU A 3 17.90 -7.24 7.33
CA LEU A 3 17.61 -6.88 8.72
C LEU A 3 16.39 -7.64 9.28
N CYS A 4 15.27 -7.70 8.54
CA CYS A 4 14.09 -8.45 8.94
C CYS A 4 14.42 -9.93 9.22
N LYS A 5 15.23 -10.56 8.36
CA LYS A 5 15.70 -11.94 8.56
C LYS A 5 16.57 -12.07 9.83
N GLU A 6 17.48 -11.13 10.04
CA GLU A 6 18.40 -11.13 11.18
C GLU A 6 17.65 -11.01 12.51
N VAL A 7 16.61 -10.18 12.57
CA VAL A 7 15.82 -9.95 13.80
C VAL A 7 14.58 -10.85 13.90
N GLY A 8 14.37 -11.77 12.95
CA GLY A 8 13.20 -12.66 12.94
C GLY A 8 11.86 -11.96 12.70
N ALA A 9 11.86 -10.79 12.06
CA ALA A 9 10.66 -10.02 11.76
C ALA A 9 10.16 -10.25 10.32
N GLY A 10 8.86 -10.06 10.10
CA GLY A 10 8.26 -9.98 8.77
C GLY A 10 8.25 -8.53 8.25
N PRO A 11 8.55 -8.28 6.97
CA PRO A 11 8.42 -6.95 6.39
C PRO A 11 6.94 -6.57 6.17
N MET A 12 6.67 -5.29 6.32
CA MET A 12 5.44 -4.63 5.89
C MET A 12 5.86 -3.40 5.09
N LEU A 13 5.45 -3.33 3.83
CA LEU A 13 5.94 -2.33 2.89
C LEU A 13 4.86 -1.34 2.51
N THR A 14 5.23 -0.10 2.21
CA THR A 14 4.32 0.94 1.73
C THR A 14 4.62 1.25 0.27
N VAL A 15 3.61 1.19 -0.60
CA VAL A 15 3.76 1.62 -2.00
C VAL A 15 3.55 3.12 -2.14
N ASN A 16 4.27 3.74 -3.08
CA ASN A 16 4.13 5.17 -3.37
C ASN A 16 2.81 5.43 -4.12
N LEU A 17 1.77 5.82 -3.39
CA LEU A 17 0.49 6.23 -3.98
C LEU A 17 0.47 7.72 -4.36
N GLY A 18 1.31 8.54 -3.74
CA GLY A 18 1.28 9.99 -3.89
C GLY A 18 1.72 10.47 -5.27
N SER A 19 2.87 9.98 -5.74
CA SER A 19 3.42 10.31 -7.06
C SER A 19 3.72 9.08 -7.92
N GLY A 20 3.54 7.88 -7.39
CA GLY A 20 3.74 6.62 -8.10
C GLY A 20 2.49 6.19 -8.88
N THR A 21 2.53 4.98 -9.42
CA THR A 21 1.44 4.42 -10.25
C THR A 21 1.02 3.01 -9.81
N PRO A 22 -0.18 2.54 -10.19
CA PRO A 22 -0.59 1.16 -9.96
C PRO A 22 0.40 0.13 -10.55
N GLU A 23 0.99 0.42 -11.70
CA GLU A 23 1.97 -0.43 -12.37
C GLU A 23 3.28 -0.52 -11.57
N GLU A 24 3.74 0.61 -11.00
CA GLU A 24 4.90 0.62 -10.10
C GLU A 24 4.62 -0.19 -8.83
N ALA A 25 3.44 -0.03 -8.23
CA ALA A 25 3.03 -0.81 -7.07
C ALA A 25 2.97 -2.32 -7.37
N ALA A 26 2.40 -2.70 -8.52
CA ALA A 26 2.38 -4.09 -8.99
C ALA A 26 3.79 -4.64 -9.27
N ALA A 27 4.69 -3.82 -9.83
CA ALA A 27 6.08 -4.17 -10.06
C ALA A 27 6.81 -4.49 -8.75
N TRP A 28 6.56 -3.73 -7.67
CA TRP A 28 7.11 -4.04 -6.35
C TRP A 28 6.57 -5.36 -5.79
N VAL A 29 5.27 -5.64 -5.96
CA VAL A 29 4.70 -6.95 -5.57
C VAL A 29 5.36 -8.09 -6.37
N GLU A 30 5.53 -7.92 -7.69
CA GLU A 30 6.23 -8.90 -8.53
C GLU A 30 7.68 -9.11 -8.05
N TYR A 31 8.43 -8.03 -7.88
CA TYR A 31 9.80 -8.06 -7.39
C TYR A 31 9.91 -8.82 -6.08
N CYS A 32 9.00 -8.56 -5.14
CA CYS A 32 9.04 -9.17 -3.82
C CYS A 32 8.55 -10.63 -3.79
N ASN A 33 7.52 -10.98 -4.56
CA ASN A 33 6.75 -12.21 -4.32
C ASN A 33 6.75 -13.20 -5.50
N ARG A 34 7.17 -12.80 -6.70
CA ARG A 34 7.11 -13.67 -7.88
C ARG A 34 8.42 -14.43 -8.16
N PRO A 35 8.37 -15.60 -8.81
CA PRO A 35 9.57 -16.40 -9.05
C PRO A 35 10.54 -15.72 -10.02
N ALA A 36 11.77 -16.22 -10.08
CA ALA A 36 12.87 -15.63 -10.84
C ALA A 36 12.72 -15.71 -12.38
N ASP A 37 11.66 -16.34 -12.88
CA ASP A 37 11.28 -16.40 -14.30
C ASP A 37 10.37 -15.23 -14.73
N THR A 38 9.89 -14.42 -13.79
CA THR A 38 9.16 -13.17 -14.05
C THR A 38 10.11 -11.99 -14.22
N LYS A 39 9.66 -10.89 -14.83
CA LYS A 39 10.52 -9.73 -15.14
C LYS A 39 11.19 -9.19 -13.88
N TRP A 40 10.39 -8.89 -12.85
CA TRP A 40 10.90 -8.29 -11.62
C TRP A 40 11.44 -9.32 -10.64
N GLY A 41 10.94 -10.56 -10.66
CA GLY A 41 11.53 -11.66 -9.90
C GLY A 41 12.95 -12.01 -10.39
N ALA A 42 13.19 -11.95 -11.70
CA ALA A 42 14.52 -12.11 -12.28
C ALA A 42 15.47 -10.99 -11.82
N GLU A 43 14.98 -9.76 -11.77
CA GLU A 43 15.78 -8.62 -11.28
C GLU A 43 16.11 -8.76 -9.79
N ARG A 44 15.17 -9.24 -8.96
CA ARG A 44 15.45 -9.61 -7.57
C ARG A 44 16.55 -10.67 -7.47
N ALA A 45 16.50 -11.69 -8.33
CA ALA A 45 17.50 -12.75 -8.37
C ALA A 45 18.89 -12.21 -8.75
N LYS A 46 18.99 -11.33 -9.76
CA LYS A 46 20.25 -10.66 -10.15
C LYS A 46 20.82 -9.82 -9.01
N ASN A 47 19.96 -9.20 -8.20
CA ASN A 47 20.37 -8.45 -7.01
C ASN A 47 20.80 -9.35 -5.84
N GLY A 48 20.99 -10.66 -6.06
CA GLY A 48 21.50 -11.61 -5.06
C GLY A 48 20.43 -12.34 -4.25
N HIS A 49 19.15 -12.22 -4.63
CA HIS A 49 18.02 -12.74 -3.87
C HIS A 49 17.10 -13.62 -4.74
N PRO A 50 17.50 -14.86 -5.06
CA PRO A 50 16.74 -15.71 -5.99
C PRO A 50 15.37 -16.14 -5.44
N VAL A 51 15.27 -16.36 -4.13
CA VAL A 51 14.02 -16.78 -3.47
C VAL A 51 13.11 -15.56 -3.24
N PRO A 52 11.80 -15.63 -3.53
CA PRO A 52 10.84 -14.58 -3.17
C PRO A 52 10.86 -14.25 -1.68
N TYR A 53 10.66 -12.99 -1.35
CA TYR A 53 10.61 -12.53 0.04
C TYR A 53 9.29 -12.88 0.74
N GLY A 54 8.21 -13.09 -0.03
CA GLY A 54 6.90 -13.44 0.52
C GLY A 54 6.30 -12.33 1.38
N VAL A 55 6.41 -11.08 0.94
CA VAL A 55 5.87 -9.92 1.67
C VAL A 55 4.35 -10.01 1.67
N LYS A 56 3.77 -10.19 2.86
CA LYS A 56 2.32 -10.38 3.02
C LYS A 56 1.57 -9.06 3.15
N TYR A 57 2.06 -8.10 3.92
CA TYR A 57 1.32 -6.88 4.27
C TYR A 57 1.84 -5.67 3.52
N TRP A 58 0.92 -4.95 2.87
CA TRP A 58 1.25 -3.79 2.06
C TRP A 58 0.34 -2.60 2.38
N PHE A 59 0.93 -1.48 2.74
CA PHE A 59 0.26 -0.18 2.81
C PHE A 59 0.12 0.42 1.41
N VAL A 60 -1.09 0.88 1.09
CA VAL A 60 -1.39 1.56 -0.17
C VAL A 60 -1.46 3.06 0.10
N GLY A 61 -0.27 3.68 0.07
CA GLY A 61 -0.07 5.08 0.47
C GLY A 61 0.28 5.27 1.95
N ASN A 62 0.62 6.51 2.29
CA ASN A 62 0.94 6.97 3.64
C ASN A 62 0.13 8.25 3.91
N GLU A 63 -0.53 8.33 5.07
CA GLU A 63 -1.19 9.52 5.67
C GLU A 63 -1.79 10.55 4.69
N THR A 64 -2.38 10.09 3.58
CA THR A 64 -2.56 10.81 2.31
C THR A 64 -3.48 12.04 2.38
N PHE A 65 -4.12 12.25 3.53
CA PHE A 65 -5.01 13.39 3.78
C PHE A 65 -4.25 14.63 4.30
N GLY A 66 -3.03 14.43 4.80
CA GLY A 66 -2.20 15.46 5.45
C GLY A 66 -1.78 16.61 4.51
N PRO A 67 -1.68 17.85 5.02
CA PRO A 67 -1.40 19.05 4.20
C PRO A 67 -0.01 19.08 3.55
N GLY A 68 0.94 18.25 4.00
CA GLY A 68 2.30 18.16 3.47
C GLY A 68 2.56 16.93 2.59
N GLU A 69 1.57 16.06 2.39
CA GLU A 69 1.76 14.83 1.63
C GLU A 69 1.83 15.11 0.12
N ILE A 70 2.85 14.55 -0.53
CA ILE A 70 2.90 14.51 -1.99
C ILE A 70 1.73 13.65 -2.48
N GLY A 71 0.93 14.19 -3.39
CA GLY A 71 -0.28 13.51 -3.85
C GLY A 71 -1.43 13.56 -2.83
N ARG A 72 -1.44 14.55 -1.93
CA ARG A 72 -2.57 14.81 -1.04
C ARG A 72 -3.89 14.77 -1.81
N MET A 73 -4.87 14.04 -1.28
CA MET A 73 -6.18 13.90 -1.92
C MET A 73 -7.33 13.82 -0.91
N SER A 74 -8.56 14.03 -1.40
CA SER A 74 -9.75 13.85 -0.59
C SER A 74 -10.01 12.36 -0.28
N PRO A 75 -10.78 12.03 0.77
CA PRO A 75 -11.13 10.64 1.07
C PRO A 75 -11.79 9.89 -0.09
N GLN A 76 -12.69 10.56 -0.83
CA GLN A 76 -13.34 9.96 -2.00
C GLN A 76 -12.34 9.68 -3.11
N LYS A 77 -11.45 10.64 -3.42
CA LYS A 77 -10.41 10.44 -4.42
C LYS A 77 -9.45 9.32 -4.01
N TYR A 78 -9.11 9.24 -2.73
CA TYR A 78 -8.30 8.14 -2.20
C TYR A 78 -8.96 6.78 -2.41
N CYS A 79 -10.27 6.64 -2.20
CA CYS A 79 -10.97 5.38 -2.44
C CYS A 79 -10.85 4.93 -3.90
N ASP A 80 -11.01 5.86 -4.86
CA ASP A 80 -10.91 5.54 -6.28
C ASP A 80 -9.49 5.15 -6.68
N VAL A 81 -8.49 5.91 -6.22
CA VAL A 81 -7.07 5.63 -6.48
C VAL A 81 -6.64 4.33 -5.80
N TYR A 82 -7.06 4.09 -4.56
CA TYR A 82 -6.76 2.86 -3.84
C TYR A 82 -7.21 1.63 -4.63
N LYS A 83 -8.42 1.66 -5.19
CA LYS A 83 -8.97 0.52 -5.95
C LYS A 83 -8.15 0.18 -7.18
N THR A 84 -7.58 1.18 -7.88
CA THR A 84 -6.72 0.92 -9.04
C THR A 84 -5.40 0.28 -8.62
N PHE A 85 -4.78 0.78 -7.54
CA PHE A 85 -3.57 0.20 -6.98
C PHE A 85 -3.81 -1.22 -6.45
N ALA A 86 -4.85 -1.41 -5.64
CA ALA A 86 -5.21 -2.70 -5.07
C ALA A 86 -5.51 -3.75 -6.15
N GLY A 87 -6.21 -3.37 -7.22
CA GLY A 87 -6.46 -4.22 -8.38
C GLY A 87 -5.18 -4.67 -9.06
N ALA A 88 -4.27 -3.72 -9.37
CA ALA A 88 -3.00 -4.03 -10.01
C ALA A 88 -2.09 -4.92 -9.12
N MET A 89 -2.01 -4.60 -7.83
CA MET A 89 -1.21 -5.35 -6.85
C MET A 89 -1.73 -6.76 -6.59
N ARG A 90 -3.06 -6.98 -6.59
CA ARG A 90 -3.63 -8.34 -6.42
C ARG A 90 -3.65 -9.15 -7.71
N ALA A 91 -3.66 -8.50 -8.88
CA ALA A 91 -3.38 -9.18 -10.16
C ALA A 91 -1.94 -9.72 -10.19
N VAL A 92 -1.02 -8.92 -9.65
CA VAL A 92 0.22 -9.28 -8.93
C VAL A 92 0.16 -10.62 -8.23
N ASP A 93 -0.26 -10.55 -6.97
CA ASP A 93 -0.32 -11.63 -6.00
C ASP A 93 -1.62 -11.53 -5.19
N PRO A 94 -2.61 -12.42 -5.44
CA PRO A 94 -3.90 -12.33 -4.77
C PRO A 94 -3.83 -12.73 -3.28
N SER A 95 -2.69 -13.24 -2.79
CA SER A 95 -2.51 -13.65 -1.39
C SER A 95 -2.08 -12.51 -0.47
N ILE A 96 -1.69 -11.35 -1.02
CA ILE A 96 -1.29 -10.20 -0.23
C ILE A 96 -2.45 -9.61 0.55
N GLN A 97 -2.12 -8.91 1.62
CA GLN A 97 -3.04 -8.20 2.49
C GLN A 97 -2.78 -6.71 2.38
N LEU A 98 -3.81 -5.96 1.98
CA LEU A 98 -3.70 -4.54 1.68
C LEU A 98 -4.29 -3.71 2.82
N ILE A 99 -3.52 -2.71 3.22
CA ILE A 99 -3.81 -1.79 4.31
C ILE A 99 -4.11 -0.42 3.71
N ALA A 100 -5.33 0.05 3.90
CA ALA A 100 -5.73 1.40 3.51
C ALA A 100 -5.34 2.42 4.59
N VAL A 101 -5.09 3.65 4.16
CA VAL A 101 -4.79 4.78 5.04
C VAL A 101 -6.06 5.21 5.77
N GLY A 102 -6.03 5.15 7.09
CA GLY A 102 -7.00 5.80 7.95
C GLY A 102 -6.43 7.03 8.65
N ASN A 103 -7.14 7.51 9.65
CA ASN A 103 -6.86 8.75 10.37
C ASN A 103 -7.33 8.63 11.83
N LEU A 104 -6.58 9.14 12.81
CA LEU A 104 -7.12 9.40 14.16
C LEU A 104 -7.14 10.89 14.53
N PHE A 105 -6.62 11.77 13.69
CA PHE A 105 -6.60 13.19 14.03
C PHE A 105 -8.03 13.77 13.98
N PRO A 106 -8.45 14.51 15.01
CA PRO A 106 -9.80 15.10 15.05
C PRO A 106 -10.01 16.12 13.93
N SER A 107 -8.93 16.78 13.50
CA SER A 107 -8.91 17.73 12.39
C SER A 107 -7.61 17.58 11.61
N ILE A 108 -7.70 17.64 10.29
CA ILE A 108 -6.55 17.82 9.40
C ILE A 108 -6.69 19.19 8.75
N ALA A 109 -5.61 19.96 8.60
CA ALA A 109 -5.68 21.30 8.03
C ALA A 109 -6.31 21.28 6.62
N GLY A 110 -7.36 22.07 6.38
CA GLY A 110 -8.17 22.04 5.15
C GLY A 110 -9.21 20.90 5.08
N LEU A 111 -9.38 20.13 6.15
CA LEU A 111 -10.43 19.12 6.37
C LEU A 111 -10.92 19.20 7.83
N GLU A 112 -11.00 20.40 8.42
CA GLU A 112 -11.11 20.60 9.89
C GLU A 112 -12.35 20.00 10.57
N ASN A 113 -13.32 19.43 9.83
CA ASN A 113 -14.52 18.80 10.39
C ASN A 113 -14.73 17.34 9.94
N VAL A 114 -13.74 16.70 9.31
CA VAL A 114 -13.93 15.41 8.61
C VAL A 114 -13.25 14.24 9.35
N GLY A 115 -12.57 14.45 10.48
CA GLY A 115 -11.67 13.44 11.08
C GLY A 115 -12.25 12.02 11.22
N LYS A 116 -13.46 11.88 11.79
CA LYS A 116 -14.20 10.59 11.87
C LYS A 116 -14.84 10.19 10.54
N ASP A 117 -15.22 11.16 9.72
CA ASP A 117 -15.82 10.92 8.42
C ASP A 117 -14.82 10.41 7.39
N ILE A 118 -13.52 10.67 7.56
CA ILE A 118 -12.46 10.10 6.70
C ILE A 118 -12.47 8.57 6.83
N ASN A 119 -12.34 8.02 8.04
CA ASN A 119 -12.32 6.57 8.23
C ASN A 119 -13.62 5.93 7.72
N ARG A 120 -14.77 6.56 7.99
CA ARG A 120 -16.06 6.09 7.48
C ARG A 120 -16.11 6.10 5.95
N ALA A 121 -15.64 7.18 5.32
CA ALA A 121 -15.59 7.31 3.88
C ALA A 121 -14.68 6.25 3.24
N VAL A 122 -13.53 5.96 3.86
CA VAL A 122 -12.60 4.92 3.39
C VAL A 122 -13.22 3.52 3.58
N LEU A 123 -13.80 3.23 4.75
CA LEU A 123 -14.50 1.98 5.04
C LEU A 123 -15.64 1.70 4.06
N GLN A 124 -16.48 2.69 3.79
CA GLN A 124 -17.62 2.56 2.88
C GLN A 124 -17.20 2.60 1.42
N GLY A 125 -16.23 3.45 1.08
CA GLY A 125 -15.79 3.68 -0.28
C GLY A 125 -14.98 2.53 -0.84
N ILE A 126 -14.07 1.95 -0.06
CA ILE A 126 -13.26 0.79 -0.46
C ILE A 126 -13.97 -0.52 -0.15
N GLY A 127 -14.59 -0.63 1.03
CA GLY A 127 -15.28 -1.85 1.47
C GLY A 127 -14.35 -3.07 1.48
N VAL A 128 -14.82 -4.18 0.90
CA VAL A 128 -14.09 -5.45 0.81
C VAL A 128 -12.84 -5.39 -0.07
N GLY A 129 -12.56 -4.25 -0.70
CA GLY A 129 -11.33 -4.02 -1.47
C GLY A 129 -10.07 -3.96 -0.60
N MET A 130 -10.18 -3.73 0.71
CA MET A 130 -9.07 -3.70 1.66
C MET A 130 -9.21 -4.79 2.72
N ASP A 131 -8.08 -5.20 3.31
CA ASP A 131 -8.06 -6.17 4.41
C ASP A 131 -7.98 -5.47 5.77
N TYR A 132 -7.30 -4.31 5.84
CA TYR A 132 -7.12 -3.53 7.06
C TYR A 132 -7.24 -2.03 6.78
N LEU A 133 -7.58 -1.27 7.82
CA LEU A 133 -7.51 0.19 7.86
C LEU A 133 -6.50 0.60 8.92
N SER A 134 -5.56 1.49 8.57
CA SER A 134 -4.59 2.01 9.52
C SER A 134 -5.18 3.05 10.47
N VAL A 135 -4.55 3.21 11.63
CA VAL A 135 -4.86 4.24 12.63
C VAL A 135 -3.54 4.77 13.18
N HIS A 136 -3.41 6.09 13.29
CA HIS A 136 -2.16 6.80 13.63
C HIS A 136 -2.42 7.81 14.75
#